data_AF-A0A3C0R4B7-F1
#
_entry.id   AF-A0A3C0R4B7-F1
#
_cell.length_a   1.000
_cell.length_b   1.000
_cell.length_c   1.000
_cell.angle_alpha   90.00
_cell.angle_beta   90.00
_cell.angle_gamma   90.00
#
_symmetry.space_group_name_H-M   'P 1'
#
loop_
_entity.id
_entity.type
_entity.pdbx_description
1 polymer ?
#
loop_
_entity_poly.entity_id
_entity_poly.type
_entity_poly.pdbx_seq_one_letter_code
_entity_poly.pdbx_strand_id
1 'polypeptide(L)'
;KIDNRALLTRDRRLLMHGIVRHGYYLRSQKPLEQTIEVLRRFNLFLAFAPFTRCLHCNALLEPVEKGEIIEELEPLTKIYYEQFRRCTGCGQIYWPGSHFDKLLARIEEIRASLTAEFQSENQT
;
A
#
# COMPACT_ATOMS: atom_id res chain seq x y z
N LYS A 1 -21.76 12.07 -8.61
CA LYS A 1 -20.92 10.98 -9.15
C LYS A 1 -20.97 9.84 -8.15
N ILE A 2 -21.46 8.65 -8.52
CA ILE A 2 -21.42 7.49 -7.64
C ILE A 2 -20.01 6.90 -7.80
N ASP A 3 -19.16 7.10 -6.81
CA ASP A 3 -17.84 6.48 -6.79
C ASP A 3 -18.02 4.97 -6.49
N ASN A 4 -17.47 4.09 -7.34
CA ASN A 4 -17.41 2.63 -7.14
C ASN A 4 -16.45 2.26 -5.99
N ARG A 5 -16.69 2.79 -4.80
CA ARG A 5 -15.89 2.55 -3.59
C ARG A 5 -16.63 1.61 -2.66
N ALA A 6 -15.86 0.75 -1.98
CA ALA A 6 -16.35 -0.06 -0.88
C ALA A 6 -15.87 0.51 0.46
N LEU A 7 -16.76 0.52 1.45
CA LEU A 7 -16.41 0.84 2.84
C LEU A 7 -15.84 -0.40 3.53
N LEU A 8 -14.57 -0.35 3.95
CA LEU A 8 -13.99 -1.37 4.82
C LEU A 8 -14.05 -0.87 6.26
N THR A 9 -14.67 -1.62 7.16
CA THR A 9 -14.83 -1.18 8.55
C THR A 9 -14.97 -2.34 9.52
N ARG A 10 -14.62 -2.11 10.78
CA ARG A 10 -14.94 -3.01 11.91
C ARG A 10 -16.14 -2.53 12.71
N ASP A 11 -16.80 -1.46 12.27
CA ASP A 11 -18.03 -0.98 12.88
C ASP A 11 -19.23 -1.51 12.11
N ARG A 12 -19.98 -2.42 12.74
CA ARG A 12 -21.21 -2.96 12.16
C ARG A 12 -22.28 -1.89 11.97
N ARG A 13 -22.34 -0.89 12.85
CA ARG A 13 -23.34 0.20 12.76
C ARG A 13 -23.11 1.02 11.51
N LEU A 14 -21.84 1.32 11.17
CA LEU A 14 -21.51 2.01 9.91
C LEU A 14 -22.03 1.25 8.69
N LEU A 15 -21.94 -0.08 8.66
CA LEU A 15 -22.45 -0.91 7.56
C LEU A 15 -24.00 -0.95 7.47
N MET A 16 -24.70 -0.58 8.55
CA MET A 16 -26.16 -0.53 8.57
C MET A 16 -26.73 0.78 8.02
N HIS A 17 -25.90 1.77 7.71
CA HIS A 17 -26.37 3.02 7.09
C HIS A 17 -26.75 2.79 5.62
N GLY A 18 -27.97 3.18 5.23
CA GLY A 18 -28.49 2.98 3.86
C GLY A 18 -27.71 3.68 2.73
N ILE A 19 -26.80 4.61 3.06
CA ILE A 19 -25.89 5.21 2.08
C ILE A 19 -24.76 4.25 1.66
N VAL A 20 -24.43 3.26 2.50
CA VAL A 20 -23.37 2.28 2.23
C VAL A 20 -23.89 1.24 1.25
N ARG A 21 -23.49 1.37 -0.02
CA ARG A 21 -23.87 0.43 -1.10
C ARG A 21 -22.97 -0.79 -1.17
N HIS A 22 -21.68 -0.59 -0.94
CA HIS A 22 -20.66 -1.64 -0.92
C HIS A 22 -19.90 -1.52 0.37
N GLY A 23 -19.93 -2.57 1.19
CA GLY A 23 -19.30 -2.58 2.50
C GLY A 23 -18.75 -3.96 2.84
N TYR A 24 -17.68 -3.98 3.62
CA TYR A 24 -17.09 -5.21 4.14
C TYR A 24 -16.68 -5.03 5.59
N TYR A 25 -17.13 -5.97 6.42
CA TYR A 25 -16.76 -6.04 7.82
C TYR A 25 -15.42 -6.77 7.97
N LEU A 26 -14.40 -6.05 8.43
CA LEU A 26 -13.07 -6.61 8.67
C LEU A 26 -13.09 -7.53 9.90
N ARG A 27 -12.70 -8.79 9.72
CA ARG A 27 -12.79 -9.82 10.75
C ARG A 27 -11.57 -9.77 11.67
N SER A 28 -10.36 -9.66 11.12
CA SER A 28 -9.14 -9.59 11.93
C SER A 28 -8.86 -8.19 12.50
N GLN A 29 -8.27 -8.18 13.70
CA GLN A 29 -7.72 -6.98 14.38
C GLN A 29 -6.22 -6.85 14.18
N LYS A 30 -5.55 -7.90 13.71
CA LYS A 30 -4.11 -7.90 13.51
C LYS A 30 -3.81 -7.31 12.12
N PRO A 31 -2.95 -6.29 12.01
CA PRO A 31 -2.71 -5.59 10.74
C PRO A 31 -2.31 -6.51 9.58
N LEU A 32 -1.48 -7.54 9.84
CA LEU A 32 -1.07 -8.50 8.80
C LEU A 32 -2.27 -9.26 8.24
N GLU A 33 -2.98 -9.94 9.13
CA GLU A 33 -4.13 -10.77 8.81
C GLU A 33 -5.22 -9.94 8.15
N GLN A 34 -5.44 -8.70 8.61
CA GLN A 34 -6.40 -7.78 8.02
C GLN A 34 -6.00 -7.39 6.58
N THR A 35 -4.72 -7.16 6.32
CA THR A 35 -4.21 -6.82 4.98
C THR A 35 -4.43 -8.01 4.04
N ILE A 36 -4.06 -9.21 4.50
CA ILE A 36 -4.23 -10.46 3.76
C ILE A 36 -5.72 -10.72 3.48
N GLU A 37 -6.60 -10.54 4.47
CA GLU A 37 -8.05 -10.66 4.36
C GLU A 37 -8.60 -9.78 3.25
N VAL A 38 -8.20 -8.51 3.19
CA VAL A 38 -8.63 -7.56 2.14
C VAL A 38 -8.09 -7.98 0.77
N LEU A 39 -6.81 -8.30 0.67
CA LEU A 39 -6.19 -8.69 -0.60
C LEU A 39 -6.86 -9.93 -1.19
N ARG A 40 -7.18 -10.93 -0.36
CA ARG A 40 -7.91 -12.14 -0.74
C ARG A 40 -9.35 -11.84 -1.12
N ARG A 41 -10.10 -11.17 -0.23
CA ARG A 41 -11.54 -10.95 -0.39
C ARG A 41 -11.89 -10.23 -1.69
N PHE A 42 -11.01 -9.31 -2.12
CA PHE A 42 -11.22 -8.46 -3.29
C PHE A 42 -10.34 -8.86 -4.49
N ASN A 43 -9.66 -10.01 -4.43
CA ASN A 43 -8.76 -10.51 -5.48
C ASN A 43 -7.75 -9.46 -5.97
N LEU A 44 -7.14 -8.74 -5.03
CA LEU A 44 -6.24 -7.61 -5.33
C LEU A 44 -4.77 -8.03 -5.47
N PHE A 45 -4.48 -9.33 -5.48
CA PHE A 45 -3.11 -9.83 -5.56
C PHE A 45 -2.37 -9.33 -6.80
N LEU A 46 -3.01 -9.40 -7.98
CA LEU A 46 -2.41 -8.91 -9.23
C LEU A 46 -2.26 -7.38 -9.27
N ALA A 47 -3.02 -6.66 -8.45
CA ALA A 47 -2.96 -5.21 -8.32
C ALA A 47 -2.02 -4.76 -7.17
N PHE A 48 -1.38 -5.70 -6.47
CA PHE A 48 -0.54 -5.40 -5.32
C PHE A 48 0.81 -4.79 -5.75
N ALA A 49 0.84 -3.45 -5.81
CA ALA A 49 1.98 -2.66 -6.27
C ALA A 49 2.52 -1.77 -5.13
N PRO A 50 3.35 -2.31 -4.21
CA PRO A 50 3.91 -1.55 -3.10
C PRO A 50 4.80 -0.40 -3.57
N PHE A 51 4.90 0.65 -2.75
CA PHE A 51 5.77 1.83 -2.98
C PHE A 51 5.48 2.62 -4.27
N THR A 52 4.28 2.49 -4.84
CA THR A 52 3.85 3.22 -6.06
C THR A 52 3.00 4.44 -5.80
N ARG A 53 2.51 4.64 -4.56
CA ARG A 53 1.61 5.73 -4.18
C ARG A 53 2.15 6.51 -2.99
N CYS A 54 1.85 7.80 -2.99
CA CYS A 54 2.18 8.71 -1.91
C CYS A 54 1.39 8.38 -0.64
N LEU A 55 2.07 8.31 0.50
CA LEU A 55 1.44 8.08 1.80
C LEU A 55 0.61 9.28 2.29
N HIS A 56 0.83 10.47 1.74
CA HIS A 56 0.10 11.69 2.11
C HIS A 56 -1.17 11.90 1.28
N CYS A 57 -1.07 11.87 -0.05
CA CYS A 57 -2.19 12.22 -0.94
C CYS A 57 -2.65 11.08 -1.87
N ASN A 58 -2.03 9.89 -1.80
CA ASN A 58 -2.36 8.71 -2.60
C ASN A 58 -2.18 8.85 -4.13
N ALA A 59 -1.62 9.96 -4.62
CA ALA A 59 -1.19 10.11 -6.02
C ALA A 59 0.02 9.21 -6.34
N LEU A 60 0.32 9.01 -7.62
CA LEU A 60 1.39 8.12 -8.07
C LEU A 60 2.78 8.71 -7.74
N LEU A 61 3.74 7.80 -7.57
CA LEU A 61 5.15 8.12 -7.36
C LEU A 61 5.94 7.81 -8.62
N GLU A 62 6.62 8.82 -9.15
CA GLU A 62 7.46 8.70 -10.34
C GLU A 62 8.94 8.79 -9.96
N PRO A 63 9.84 8.04 -10.63
CA PRO A 63 11.27 8.23 -10.47
C PRO A 63 11.66 9.67 -10.75
N VAL A 64 12.60 10.22 -9.99
CA VAL A 64 13.16 11.55 -10.21
C VAL A 64 14.67 11.49 -10.07
N GLU A 65 15.40 12.20 -10.93
CA GLU A 65 16.84 12.26 -10.83
C GLU A 65 17.26 13.08 -9.61
N LYS A 66 18.30 12.60 -8.91
CA LYS A 66 18.84 13.29 -7.73
C LYS A 66 19.23 14.73 -8.02
N GLY A 67 19.76 15.00 -9.22
CA GLY A 67 20.15 16.35 -9.64
C GLY A 67 18.98 17.34 -9.67
N GLU A 68 17.77 16.88 -10.02
CA GLU A 68 16.57 17.73 -10.08
C GLU A 68 16.05 18.14 -8.70
N ILE A 69 16.42 17.41 -7.65
CA ILE A 69 15.89 17.57 -6.30
C ILE A 69 16.98 17.82 -5.25
N ILE A 70 18.24 17.93 -5.67
CA ILE A 70 19.40 17.94 -4.76
C ILE A 70 19.30 19.07 -3.73
N GLU A 71 18.70 20.20 -4.08
CA GLU A 71 18.53 21.35 -3.19
C GLU A 71 17.42 21.16 -2.14
N GLU A 72 16.47 20.26 -2.39
CA GLU A 72 15.38 19.93 -1.46
C GLU A 72 15.77 18.83 -0.45
N LEU A 73 16.91 18.16 -0.67
CA LEU A 73 17.35 17.04 0.16
C LEU A 73 18.11 17.49 1.40
N GLU A 74 17.94 16.76 2.50
CA GLU A 74 18.78 16.90 3.69
C GLU A 74 20.23 16.46 3.42
N PRO A 75 21.25 17.04 4.08
CA PRO A 75 22.66 16.77 3.77
C PRO A 75 23.06 15.29 3.75
N LEU A 76 22.65 14.51 4.76
CA LEU A 76 22.95 13.08 4.80
C LEU A 76 22.19 12.31 3.70
N THR A 77 20.99 12.77 3.34
CA THR A 77 20.22 12.17 2.26
C THR A 77 20.93 12.38 0.91
N LYS A 78 21.51 13.56 0.69
CA LYS A 78 22.35 13.86 -0.49
C LYS A 78 23.58 12.96 -0.57
N ILE A 79 24.12 12.47 0.55
CA ILE A 79 25.35 11.68 0.55
C ILE A 79 25.05 10.19 0.35
N TYR A 80 24.03 9.66 1.02
CA TYR A 80 23.86 8.20 1.14
C TYR A 80 22.86 7.58 0.17
N TYR A 81 22.06 8.37 -0.55
CA TYR A 81 20.99 7.84 -1.40
C TYR A 81 21.06 8.40 -2.83
N GLU A 82 20.77 7.52 -3.79
CA GLU A 82 20.76 7.83 -5.22
C GLU A 82 19.40 7.61 -5.88
N GLN A 83 18.52 6.84 -5.24
CA GLN A 83 17.21 6.51 -5.79
C GLN A 83 16.11 7.32 -5.11
N PHE A 84 15.38 8.09 -5.90
CA PHE A 84 14.32 8.95 -5.42
C PHE A 84 13.06 8.76 -6.24
N ARG A 85 11.92 8.96 -5.58
CA ARG A 85 10.62 9.11 -6.24
C ARG A 85 9.94 10.37 -5.76
N ARG A 86 9.30 11.09 -6.68
CA ARG A 86 8.50 12.29 -6.40
C ARG A 86 7.02 11.99 -6.61
N CYS A 87 6.20 12.51 -5.71
CA CYS A 87 4.75 12.43 -5.85
C CYS A 87 4.23 13.41 -6.91
N THR A 88 3.41 12.91 -7.84
CA THR A 88 2.79 13.74 -8.90
C THR A 88 1.69 14.68 -8.39
N GLY A 89 1.21 14.49 -7.15
CA GLY A 89 0.15 15.29 -6.55
C GLY A 89 0.67 16.40 -5.63
N CYS A 90 1.44 16.02 -4.60
CA CYS A 90 1.91 16.98 -3.59
C CYS A 90 3.42 17.28 -3.64
N GLY A 91 4.17 16.69 -4.58
CA GLY A 91 5.60 16.92 -4.73
C GLY A 91 6.50 16.23 -3.69
N GLN A 92 5.94 15.55 -2.68
CA GLN A 92 6.70 14.85 -1.65
C GLN A 92 7.73 13.88 -2.25
N ILE A 93 8.96 13.94 -1.74
CA ILE A 93 10.09 13.09 -2.16
C ILE A 93 10.23 11.89 -1.21
N TYR A 94 10.47 10.71 -1.77
CA TYR A 94 10.67 9.45 -1.08
C TYR A 94 11.98 8.78 -1.53
N TRP A 95 12.66 8.10 -0.61
CA TRP A 95 13.88 7.32 -0.87
C TRP A 95 13.93 6.09 0.07
N PRO A 96 14.68 5.03 -0.27
CA PRO A 96 14.76 3.81 0.54
C PRO A 96 15.68 4.01 1.76
N GLY A 97 15.21 4.78 2.75
CA GLY A 97 15.93 5.01 4.01
C GLY A 97 16.01 3.78 4.93
N SER A 98 16.49 3.97 6.16
CA SER A 98 16.73 2.90 7.15
C SER A 98 15.51 2.01 7.49
N HIS A 99 14.30 2.49 7.28
CA HIS A 99 13.06 1.72 7.49
C HIS A 99 12.65 0.87 6.28
N PHE A 100 13.27 1.07 5.13
CA PHE A 100 12.87 0.44 3.87
C PHE A 100 12.97 -1.08 3.95
N ASP A 101 14.06 -1.64 4.50
CA ASP A 101 14.24 -3.09 4.60
C ASP A 101 13.17 -3.76 5.47
N LYS A 102 12.76 -3.09 6.56
CA LYS A 102 11.68 -3.58 7.42
C LYS A 102 10.34 -3.57 6.69
N LEU A 103 10.06 -2.52 5.91
CA LEU A 103 8.86 -2.45 5.09
C LEU A 103 8.90 -3.53 4.00
N LEU A 104 10.04 -3.74 3.35
CA LEU A 104 10.20 -4.77 2.32
C LEU A 104 9.98 -6.17 2.90
N ALA A 105 10.57 -6.48 4.05
CA ALA A 105 10.35 -7.76 4.73
C ALA A 105 8.86 -8.00 5.03
N ARG A 106 8.13 -6.96 5.44
CA ARG A 106 6.69 -7.04 5.67
C ARG A 106 5.89 -7.27 4.39
N ILE A 107 6.28 -6.64 3.29
CA ILE A 107 5.68 -6.88 1.97
C ILE A 107 5.91 -8.32 1.51
N GLU A 108 7.11 -8.85 1.72
CA GLU A 108 7.42 -10.25 1.37
C GLU A 108 6.66 -11.24 2.25
N GLU A 109 6.48 -10.97 3.54
CA GLU A 109 5.60 -11.77 4.41
C GLU A 109 4.16 -11.82 3.89
N ILE A 110 3.62 -10.68 3.44
CA ILE A 110 2.29 -10.60 2.81
C ILE A 110 2.26 -11.43 1.53
N ARG A 111 3.26 -11.30 0.65
CA ARG A 111 3.36 -12.09 -0.60
C ARG A 111 3.40 -13.58 -0.33
N ALA A 112 4.27 -14.03 0.57
CA ALA A 112 4.40 -15.43 0.95
C ALA A 112 3.07 -15.99 1.48
N SER A 113 2.38 -15.24 2.34
CA SER A 113 1.08 -15.62 2.89
C SER A 113 -0.03 -15.72 1.84
N LEU A 114 0.10 -15.01 0.71
CA LEU A 114 -0.86 -15.09 -0.40
C LEU A 114 -0.52 -16.26 -1.33
N THR A 115 0.76 -16.50 -1.63
CA THR A 115 1.20 -17.57 -2.55
C THR A 115 1.01 -18.97 -1.97
N ALA A 116 1.24 -19.17 -0.67
CA ALA A 116 1.17 -20.47 -0.02
C ALA A 116 -0.21 -21.16 -0.14
N GLU A 117 -1.28 -20.40 -0.35
CA GLU A 117 -2.65 -20.91 -0.44
C GLU A 117 -3.12 -21.15 -1.89
N PHE A 118 -2.59 -20.41 -2.88
CA PHE A 118 -2.86 -20.71 -4.30
C PHE A 118 -2.29 -22.07 -4.75
N GLN A 119 -1.32 -22.61 -4.02
CA GLN A 119 -0.80 -23.96 -4.24
C GLN A 119 -1.69 -25.06 -3.63
N SER A 120 -2.49 -24.75 -2.60
CA SER A 120 -3.45 -25.69 -2.02
C SER A 120 -4.76 -25.81 -2.81
N GLU A 121 -5.19 -24.76 -3.51
CA GLU A 121 -6.40 -24.80 -4.36
C GLU A 121 -6.16 -25.49 -5.73
N ASN A 122 -4.91 -25.57 -6.20
CA ASN A 122 -4.54 -26.24 -7.46
C ASN A 122 -4.14 -27.73 -7.29
N GLN A 123 -4.41 -28.31 -6.12
CA GLN A 123 -4.12 -29.73 -5.81
C GLN A 123 -5.37 -30.55 -5.45
N THR A 124 -6.57 -30.00 -5.66
CA THR A 124 -7.85 -30.75 -5.60
C THR A 124 -8.53 -30.69 -6.96
#